data_AF-A0A522RWS4-F1
#
_entry.id   AF-A0A522RWS4-F1
#
_cell.length_a   1.000
_cell.length_b   1.000
_cell.length_c   1.000
_cell.angle_alpha   90.00
_cell.angle_beta   90.00
_cell.angle_gamma   90.00
#
_symmetry.space_group_name_H-M   'P 1'
#
loop_
_entity.id
_entity.type
_entity.pdbx_description
1 polymer ?
#
loop_
_entity_poly.entity_id
_entity_poly.type
_entity_poly.pdbx_seq_one_letter_code
_entity_poly.pdbx_strand_id
1 'polypeptide(L)' 'HVSMVSPAVKGVICGLGPLGYILGLRAIAASL' A
#
# COMPACT_ATOMS: atom_id res chain seq x y z
N HIS A 1 6.47 -5.04 -15.70
CA HIS A 1 5.90 -4.50 -14.45
C HIS A 1 5.36 -5.67 -13.64
N VAL A 2 6.25 -6.35 -12.89
CA VAL A 2 5.91 -7.54 -12.08
C VAL A 2 6.62 -7.39 -10.74
N SER A 3 5.90 -7.62 -9.65
CA SER A 3 6.41 -7.53 -8.29
C SER A 3 6.24 -8.90 -7.62
N MET A 4 7.31 -9.41 -7.01
CA MET A 4 7.28 -10.67 -6.27
C MET A 4 6.54 -10.53 -4.92
N VAL A 5 6.37 -9.30 -4.42
CA VAL A 5 5.78 -9.01 -3.12
C VAL A 5 4.27 -8.75 -3.23
N SER A 6 3.83 -8.18 -4.35
CA SER A 6 2.41 -7.84 -4.56
C SER A 6 1.42 -8.98 -4.34
N PRO A 7 1.74 -10.26 -4.66
CA PRO A 7 0.85 -11.38 -4.35
C PRO A 7 0.71 -11.71 -2.85
N ALA A 8 1.63 -11.27 -2.00
CA ALA A 8 1.67 -11.62 -0.58
C ALA A 8 1.12 -10.53 0.36
N VAL A 9 0.78 -9.35 -0.16
CA VAL A 9 0.28 -8.21 0.63
C VAL A 9 -1.21 -8.00 0.43
N LYS A 10 -1.89 -7.34 1.38
CA LYS A 10 -3.33 -7.02 1.29
C LYS A 10 -3.67 -6.07 0.14
N GLY A 11 -2.73 -5.22 -0.29
CA GLY A 11 -2.93 -4.25 -1.35
C GLY A 11 -1.66 -3.47 -1.67
N VAL A 12 -1.67 -2.74 -2.79
CA VAL A 12 -0.53 -1.95 -3.29
C VAL A 12 -1.01 -0.54 -3.62
N ILE A 13 -0.24 0.46 -3.21
CA ILE A 13 -0.45 1.88 -3.56
C ILE A 13 0.75 2.34 -4.39
N CYS A 14 0.53 2.92 -5.57
CA CYS A 14 1.60 3.36 -6.47
C CYS A 14 1.25 4.70 -7.14
N GLY A 15 2.26 5.50 -7.47
CA GLY A 15 2.11 6.74 -8.25
C GLY A 15 1.62 7.98 -7.50
N LEU A 16 1.40 7.89 -6.19
CA LEU A 16 0.85 8.98 -5.36
C LEU A 16 1.89 9.79 -4.58
N GLY A 17 3.18 9.58 -4.83
CA GLY A 17 4.26 10.26 -4.11
C GLY A 17 4.14 10.10 -2.58
N PRO A 18 4.42 11.16 -1.79
CA PRO A 18 4.34 11.11 -0.32
C PRO A 18 2.95 10.75 0.22
N LEU A 19 1.86 11.07 -0.50
CA LEU A 19 0.50 10.72 -0.09
C LEU A 19 0.29 9.20 0.00
N GLY A 20 1.03 8.41 -0.78
CA GLY A 20 0.96 6.95 -0.73
C GLY A 20 1.32 6.39 0.65
N TYR A 21 2.24 7.02 1.37
CA TYR A 21 2.60 6.62 2.74
C TYR A 21 1.47 6.90 3.73
N ILE A 22 0.84 8.08 3.65
CA ILE A 22 -0.29 8.43 4.53
C ILE A 22 -1.46 7.47 4.29
N LEU A 23 -1.76 7.16 3.03
CA LEU A 23 -2.82 6.22 2.67
C LEU A 23 -2.53 4.79 3.16
N GLY A 24 -1.28 4.34 3.05
CA GLY A 24 -0.84 3.05 3.60
C GLY A 24 -1.02 2.97 5.12
N LEU A 25 -0.60 4.01 5.85
CA LEU A 25 -0.80 4.09 7.30
C LEU A 25 -2.29 4.09 7.69
N ARG A 26 -3.12 4.86 6.97
CA ARG A 26 -4.57 4.86 7.18
C ARG A 26 -5.20 3.50 6.91
N ALA A 27 -4.77 2.80 5.85
CA ALA A 27 -5.27 1.47 5.52
C ALA A 27 -4.94 0.44 6.62
N ILE A 28 -3.74 0.53 7.20
CA ILE A 28 -3.35 -0.30 8.36
C ILE A 28 -4.21 0.05 9.57
N ALA A 29 -4.36 1.34 9.90
CA ALA A 29 -5.14 1.79 11.04
C ALA A 29 -6.63 1.40 10.96
N ALA A 30 -7.22 1.42 9.75
CA ALA A 30 -8.60 0.99 9.52
C ALA A 30 -8.79 -0.55 9.51
N SER A 31 -7.69 -1.31 9.53
CA SER A 31 -7.69 -2.77 9.53
C SER A 31 -7.36 -3.38 10.89
N LEU A 32 -7.12 -2.55 11.92
CA LEU A 32 -7.07 -2.93 13.33
C LEU A 32 -8.49 -2.98 13.91
#